data_AF-A0A526YJW6-F1
#
_entry.id   AF-A0A526YJW6-F1
#
_cell.length_a   1.000
_cell.length_b   1.000
_cell.length_c   1.000
_cell.angle_alpha   90.00
_cell.angle_beta   90.00
_cell.angle_gamma   90.00
#
_symmetry.space_group_name_H-M   'P 1'
#
loop_
_entity.id
_entity.type
_entity.pdbx_description
1 polymer ?
#
loop_
_entity_poly.entity_id
_entity_poly.type
_entity_poly.pdbx_seq_one_letter_code
_entity_poly.pdbx_strand_id
1 'polypeptide(L)' 'MRRIVVTGMGAVTPLAADVEASWSRLLAGRSGIRRLPDDVVADLPAKIGGV' A
#
# COMPACT_ATOMS: atom_id res chain seq x y z
N MET A 1 -12.57 28.84 -18.86
CA MET A 1 -12.27 27.50 -18.32
C MET A 1 -12.57 27.48 -16.82
N ARG A 2 -13.19 26.42 -16.29
CA ARG A 2 -13.47 26.30 -14.84
C ARG A 2 -12.34 25.54 -14.14
N ARG A 3 -11.74 26.12 -13.11
CA ARG A 3 -10.71 25.46 -12.29
C ARG A 3 -11.38 24.43 -11.38
N ILE A 4 -10.94 23.18 -11.46
CA ILE A 4 -11.29 22.11 -10.54
C ILE A 4 -10.04 21.81 -9.70
N VAL A 5 -10.21 21.62 -8.40
CA VAL A 5 -9.13 21.38 -7.45
C VAL A 5 -9.43 20.17 -6.58
N VAL A 6 -8.37 19.54 -6.05
CA VAL A 6 -8.47 18.49 -5.03
C VAL A 6 -8.64 19.18 -3.67
N THR A 7 -9.69 18.83 -2.94
CA THR A 7 -9.98 19.40 -1.60
C THR A 7 -9.77 18.42 -0.45
N GLY A 8 -9.41 17.16 -0.75
CA GLY A 8 -9.12 16.14 0.25
C GLY A 8 -8.50 14.90 -0.39
N MET A 9 -7.74 14.14 0.41
CA MET A 9 -7.08 12.90 0.00
C MET A 9 -7.21 11.85 1.11
N GLY A 10 -7.29 10.58 0.72
CA GLY A 10 -7.29 9.42 1.61
C GLY A 10 -6.63 8.25 0.90
N ALA A 11 -5.93 7.40 1.65
CA ALA A 11 -5.24 6.25 1.09
C ALA A 11 -5.21 5.09 2.10
N VAL A 12 -5.51 3.88 1.61
CA VAL A 12 -5.23 2.62 2.30
C VAL A 12 -4.36 1.80 1.38
N THR A 13 -3.16 1.49 1.85
CA THR A 13 -2.09 0.89 1.05
C THR A 13 -1.31 -0.12 1.89
N PRO A 14 -0.55 -1.04 1.27
CA PRO A 14 0.42 -1.88 1.98
C PRO A 14 1.51 -1.10 2.73
N LEU A 15 1.64 0.20 2.45
CA LEU A 15 2.58 1.06 3.17
C LEU A 15 1.94 1.68 4.40
N ALA A 16 0.69 2.12 4.37
CA ALA A 16 -0.07 2.62 5.53
C ALA A 16 -1.55 2.84 5.20
N ALA A 17 -2.36 3.07 6.23
CA ALA A 17 -3.78 3.39 6.15
C ALA A 17 -4.09 4.91 6.26
N ASP A 18 -3.13 5.75 5.88
CA ASP A 18 -3.29 7.20 5.75
C ASP A 18 -2.29 7.75 4.72
N VAL A 19 -2.53 8.97 4.24
CA VAL A 19 -1.75 9.59 3.16
C VAL A 19 -0.33 9.92 3.62
N GLU A 20 -0.17 10.51 4.80
CA GLU A 20 1.13 11.00 5.27
C GLU A 20 2.11 9.85 5.54
N ALA A 21 1.65 8.82 6.25
CA ALA A 21 2.46 7.65 6.56
C ALA A 21 2.77 6.83 5.31
N SER A 22 1.81 6.67 4.38
CA SER A 22 2.04 5.97 3.12
C SER A 22 3.11 6.68 2.30
N TRP A 23 2.99 8.01 2.16
CA TRP A 23 3.95 8.83 1.42
C TRP A 23 5.35 8.84 2.06
N SER A 24 5.42 9.03 3.38
CA SER A 24 6.69 9.00 4.12
C SER A 24 7.42 7.65 3.94
N ARG A 25 6.69 6.53 4.02
CA ARG A 25 7.26 5.18 3.84
C ARG A 25 7.71 4.94 2.40
N LEU A 26 6.96 5.45 1.42
CA LEU A 26 7.32 5.40 0.00
C LEU A 26 8.64 6.16 -0.25
N LEU A 27 8.74 7.40 0.23
CA LEU A 27 9.95 8.23 0.08
C LEU A 27 11.17 7.63 0.79
N ALA A 28 10.95 6.92 1.91
CA ALA A 28 12.00 6.20 2.62
C ALA A 28 12.40 4.87 1.94
N GLY A 29 11.83 4.53 0.77
CA GLY A 29 12.13 3.31 0.04
C GLY A 29 11.63 2.03 0.73
N ARG A 30 10.66 2.13 1.64
CA ARG A 30 10.09 0.95 2.31
C ARG A 30 9.19 0.18 1.35
N SER A 31 9.22 -1.15 1.47
CA SER A 31 8.32 -2.04 0.74
C SER A 31 7.20 -2.53 1.66
N GLY A 32 5.96 -2.50 1.16
CA GLY A 32 4.81 -3.15 1.79
C GLY A 32 4.67 -4.64 1.41
N ILE A 33 5.52 -5.14 0.51
CA ILE A 33 5.47 -6.54 0.07
C ILE A 33 6.14 -7.44 1.11
N ARG A 34 5.42 -8.47 1.54
CA ARG A 34 5.94 -9.50 2.45
C ARG A 34 5.60 -10.89 1.94
N ARG A 35 6.29 -11.89 2.49
CA ARG A 35 5.87 -13.29 2.37
C ARG A 35 4.58 -13.48 3.16
N LEU A 36 3.59 -14.10 2.53
CA LEU A 36 2.31 -14.38 3.17
C LEU A 36 2.37 -15.71 3.94
N PRO A 37 1.58 -15.85 5.02
CA PRO A 37 1.42 -17.12 5.74
C PRO A 37 0.96 -18.26 4.83
N ASP A 38 1.45 -19.49 5.06
CA ASP A 38 1.14 -20.65 4.21
C ASP A 38 -0.35 -21.04 4.27
N ASP A 39 -1.07 -20.72 5.34
CA ASP A 39 -2.53 -20.91 5.44
C ASP A 39 -3.33 -19.94 4.55
N VAL A 40 -2.74 -18.79 4.19
CA VAL A 40 -3.34 -17.81 3.27
C VAL A 40 -3.09 -18.18 1.80
N VAL A 41 -1.93 -18.77 1.47
CA VAL A 41 -1.52 -19.02 0.08
C VAL A 41 -1.52 -20.50 -0.33
N ALA A 42 -1.65 -21.44 0.61
CA ALA A 42 -1.69 -22.88 0.37
C ALA A 42 -0.66 -23.37 -0.67
N ASP A 43 -1.14 -24.00 -1.74
CA ASP A 43 -0.38 -24.57 -2.86
C ASP A 43 -0.18 -23.58 -4.03
N LEU A 44 -0.55 -22.31 -3.86
CA LEU A 44 -0.34 -21.30 -4.89
C LEU A 44 1.15 -21.09 -5.17
N PRO A 45 1.54 -20.91 -6.45
CA PRO A 45 2.93 -20.70 -6.82
C PRO A 45 3.49 -19.35 -6.34
N ALA A 46 2.64 -18.34 -6.17
CA ALA A 46 3.01 -17.02 -5.64
C ALA A 46 2.71 -16.93 -4.14
N LYS A 47 3.73 -16.62 -3.33
CA LYS A 47 3.65 -16.58 -1.85
C LYS A 47 3.96 -15.21 -1.25
N ILE A 48 3.88 -14.14 -2.04
CA ILE A 48 4.15 -12.77 -1.62
C ILE A 48 2.94 -11.88 -1.88
N GLY A 49 2.74 -10.86 -1.04
CA GLY A 49 1.64 -9.91 -1.17
C GLY A 49 1.89 -8.61 -0.40
N GLY A 50 1.12 -7.57 -0.72
CA GLY A 50 1.15 -6.31 0.02
C GLY A 50 0.32 -6.40 1.29
N VAL A 51 0.90 -6.05 2.44
CA VAL A 51 0.26 -6.12 3.77
C VAL A 51 0.48 -4.85 4.57
#